data_AF-A0A559LTZ3-F1
#
_entry.id   AF-A0A559LTZ3-F1
#
_cell.length_a   1.000
_cell.length_b   1.000
_cell.length_c   1.000
_cell.angle_alpha   90.00
_cell.angle_beta   90.00
_cell.angle_gamma   90.00
#
_symmetry.space_group_name_H-M   'P 1'
#
loop_
_entity.id
_entity.type
_entity.pdbx_description
1 polymer ?
#
loop_
_entity_poly.entity_id
_entity_poly.type
_entity_poly.pdbx_seq_one_letter_code
_entity_poly.pdbx_strand_id
1 'polypeptide(L)'
;MVREKNLRHVDPFKHSYTYFYDEKYGESFTVQPKHLDEVMKGLRIAVDHGVLIPRSLGELVLQRQITILQLLNVMIEDILDQGSQTRTRGGSKKQSKNAPLSESASKQATVKPTPQDVAAIASDQKSSLEEYLSLLRTEPTVLCPGVNVQFFSRPELVPDEKGRSLPVHTDKYIGPAVLETIHHAVQGIAIWECITGLLDLLEKKSTDKLYKSTILQELSNMCHFEYARTQALFKRQVSTGTGSKWFKRVSNAYDSSGNAKVSMKGKPEELTRSDPQLHYLLRLCQPETTVTKAVEWMEKLSDLYKAHPLEREKLDERESRTLHNVAAIVAFVQDLSAVHSLPSASRKKGSPLVTGLQEVDTELNQIKKEVDLRDYAAPIDNLLEPGMSAKALEALDEFVVEKTGTKMGSLYQDELEKAFRNVEEQYQQAEDKANKDSKAGFIPIDTNPVDVKEIIETRRQKEKTRPERSSLYAITPITDSLEDKEATKPAQPLKVSSSTAEVFVTLFDKTQSRGSVNWSSFEAAMSELRFSVLPRFGSVYTFRPSKDMDIKRPVSIHRPHQSQIEGYLILILARRLNRAYGWSEDSFVTE
;
A
#
# COMPACT_ATOMS: atom_id res chain seq x y z
N MET A 1 -0.50 -18.40 -42.58
CA MET A 1 -0.92 -17.56 -41.43
C MET A 1 -1.75 -18.44 -40.51
N VAL A 2 -1.18 -18.89 -39.39
CA VAL A 2 -1.80 -19.86 -38.48
C VAL A 2 -3.07 -19.21 -37.89
N ARG A 3 -4.23 -19.83 -38.14
CA ARG A 3 -5.55 -19.37 -37.66
C ARG A 3 -5.94 -20.22 -36.46
N GLU A 4 -5.41 -19.90 -35.28
CA GLU A 4 -5.97 -20.40 -34.03
C GLU A 4 -6.15 -19.25 -33.04
N LYS A 5 -7.38 -19.12 -32.50
CA LYS A 5 -7.73 -18.32 -31.31
C LYS A 5 -7.62 -16.79 -31.39
N ASN A 6 -7.80 -16.16 -32.56
CA ASN A 6 -7.94 -14.69 -32.73
C ASN A 6 -6.79 -13.82 -32.18
N LEU A 7 -5.66 -14.41 -31.75
CA LEU A 7 -4.46 -13.66 -31.41
C LEU A 7 -3.73 -13.30 -32.70
N ARG A 8 -3.66 -12.00 -33.02
CA ARG A 8 -2.93 -11.47 -34.17
C ARG A 8 -2.06 -10.32 -33.73
N HIS A 9 -0.84 -10.26 -34.24
CA HIS A 9 -0.02 -9.06 -34.12
C HIS A 9 -0.74 -7.89 -34.79
N VAL A 10 -0.71 -6.72 -34.15
CA VAL A 10 -1.34 -5.49 -34.66
C VAL A 10 -0.68 -5.00 -35.95
N ASP A 11 0.62 -5.31 -36.11
CA ASP A 11 1.37 -5.04 -37.34
C ASP A 11 1.58 -6.37 -38.09
N PRO A 12 1.26 -6.47 -39.40
CA PRO A 12 1.42 -7.71 -40.15
C PRO A 12 2.87 -8.18 -40.34
N PHE A 13 3.87 -7.36 -39.95
CA PHE A 13 5.30 -7.65 -40.10
C PHE A 13 5.64 -8.11 -41.53
N LYS A 14 5.10 -7.40 -42.53
CA LYS A 14 5.31 -7.76 -43.94
C LYS A 14 6.80 -7.80 -44.24
N HIS A 15 7.23 -8.87 -44.90
CA HIS A 15 8.63 -9.08 -45.32
C HIS A 15 9.63 -9.00 -44.16
N SER A 16 9.20 -9.28 -42.94
CA SER A 16 10.06 -9.28 -41.75
C SER A 16 10.26 -10.70 -41.24
N TYR A 17 11.49 -11.01 -40.86
CA TYR A 17 11.93 -12.34 -40.50
C TYR A 17 12.79 -12.29 -39.24
N THR A 18 12.86 -13.41 -38.52
CA THR A 18 13.64 -13.58 -37.29
C THR A 18 14.53 -14.81 -37.39
N TYR A 19 15.80 -14.67 -37.04
CA TYR A 19 16.76 -15.77 -36.99
C TYR A 19 16.68 -16.54 -35.66
N PHE A 20 16.87 -17.85 -35.71
CA PHE A 20 16.94 -18.76 -34.56
C PHE A 20 18.17 -19.68 -34.73
N TYR A 21 19.32 -19.08 -35.01
CA TYR A 21 20.58 -19.80 -35.20
C TYR A 21 21.76 -18.97 -34.73
N ASP A 22 22.62 -19.61 -33.93
CA ASP A 22 23.92 -19.12 -33.48
C ASP A 22 23.86 -17.71 -32.87
N GLU A 23 24.86 -16.85 -33.12
CA GLU A 23 24.96 -15.49 -32.57
C GLU A 23 23.79 -14.57 -32.95
N LYS A 24 23.01 -14.90 -33.99
CA LYS A 24 21.87 -14.09 -34.46
C LYS A 24 20.53 -14.53 -33.88
N TYR A 25 20.56 -15.34 -32.82
CA TYR A 25 19.35 -15.87 -32.20
C TYR A 25 18.41 -14.76 -31.71
N GLY A 26 17.18 -14.74 -32.23
CA GLY A 26 16.15 -13.75 -31.91
C GLY A 26 16.26 -12.43 -32.67
N GLU A 27 17.31 -12.22 -33.47
CA GLU A 27 17.46 -11.00 -34.26
C GLU A 27 16.43 -10.93 -35.38
N SER A 28 15.77 -9.78 -35.52
CA SER A 28 14.74 -9.55 -36.52
C SER A 28 15.14 -8.47 -37.51
N PHE A 29 14.84 -8.68 -38.79
CA PHE A 29 15.10 -7.71 -39.86
C PHE A 29 13.91 -7.61 -40.81
N THR A 30 13.86 -6.53 -41.59
CA THR A 30 12.83 -6.28 -42.61
C THR A 30 13.46 -6.12 -43.97
N VAL A 31 12.94 -6.81 -44.98
CA VAL A 31 13.40 -6.73 -46.37
C VAL A 31 12.52 -5.78 -47.15
N GLN A 32 13.14 -4.88 -47.93
CA GLN A 32 12.39 -4.00 -48.82
C GLN A 32 11.76 -4.82 -49.97
N PRO A 33 10.50 -4.53 -50.38
CA PRO A 33 9.79 -5.32 -51.39
C PRO A 33 10.57 -5.54 -52.69
N LYS A 34 11.29 -4.51 -53.16
CA LYS A 34 12.09 -4.56 -54.40
C LYS A 34 13.29 -5.54 -54.36
N HIS A 35 13.72 -5.96 -53.17
CA HIS A 35 14.85 -6.89 -52.99
C HIS A 35 14.40 -8.23 -52.40
N LEU A 36 13.10 -8.44 -52.21
CA LEU A 36 12.57 -9.59 -51.49
C LEU A 36 12.99 -10.91 -52.13
N ASP A 37 12.78 -11.06 -53.44
CA ASP A 37 13.05 -12.31 -54.15
C ASP A 37 14.54 -12.65 -54.15
N GLU A 38 15.41 -11.65 -54.31
CA GLU A 38 16.87 -11.82 -54.29
C GLU A 38 17.35 -12.25 -52.90
N VAL A 39 16.94 -11.53 -51.85
CA VAL A 39 17.32 -11.83 -50.46
C VAL A 39 16.76 -13.19 -50.03
N MET A 40 15.50 -13.49 -50.32
CA MET A 40 14.89 -14.77 -49.96
C MET A 40 15.48 -15.95 -50.72
N LYS A 41 15.95 -15.76 -51.96
CA LYS A 41 16.70 -16.79 -52.69
C LYS A 41 18.02 -17.12 -52.00
N GLY A 42 18.76 -16.10 -51.52
CA GLY A 42 19.99 -16.28 -50.75
C GLY A 42 19.76 -16.95 -49.38
N LEU A 43 18.59 -16.74 -48.78
CA LEU A 43 18.24 -17.24 -47.44
C LEU A 43 17.40 -18.52 -47.45
N ARG A 44 17.18 -19.13 -48.62
CA ARG A 44 16.30 -20.30 -48.78
C ARG A 44 16.69 -21.46 -47.87
N ILE A 45 17.98 -21.75 -47.76
CA ILE A 45 18.49 -22.82 -46.89
C ILE A 45 18.10 -22.56 -45.43
N ALA A 46 18.16 -21.31 -44.96
CA ALA A 46 17.80 -20.95 -43.59
C ALA A 46 16.30 -21.09 -43.33
N VAL A 47 15.46 -20.78 -44.32
CA VAL A 47 14.01 -20.98 -44.24
C VAL A 47 13.66 -22.47 -44.22
N ASP A 48 14.27 -23.25 -45.13
CA ASP A 48 14.00 -24.69 -45.27
C ASP A 48 14.39 -25.48 -44.01
N HIS A 49 15.46 -25.07 -43.31
CA HIS A 49 15.84 -25.63 -42.02
C HIS A 49 15.07 -25.06 -40.82
N GLY A 50 14.12 -24.13 -41.04
CA GLY A 50 13.31 -23.54 -39.97
C GLY A 50 14.06 -22.59 -39.03
N VAL A 51 15.30 -22.22 -39.36
CA VAL A 51 16.11 -21.29 -38.56
C VAL A 51 15.87 -19.82 -38.91
N LEU A 52 15.17 -19.55 -40.02
CA LEU A 52 14.67 -18.24 -40.38
C LEU A 52 13.16 -18.31 -40.59
N ILE A 53 12.40 -17.66 -39.72
CA ILE A 53 10.93 -17.71 -39.74
C ILE A 53 10.31 -16.31 -39.85
N PRO A 54 9.05 -16.17 -40.29
CA PRO A 54 8.36 -14.89 -40.26
C PRO A 54 8.38 -14.29 -38.85
N ARG A 55 8.64 -12.98 -38.74
CA ARG A 55 8.77 -12.30 -37.44
C ARG A 55 7.53 -12.46 -36.56
N SER A 56 6.34 -12.51 -37.15
CA SER A 56 5.10 -12.79 -36.42
C SER A 56 5.11 -14.15 -35.70
N LEU A 57 5.78 -15.16 -36.24
CA LEU A 57 5.98 -16.43 -35.55
C LEU A 57 7.17 -16.35 -34.60
N GLY A 58 8.26 -15.66 -35.00
CA GLY A 58 9.45 -15.46 -34.19
C GLY A 58 9.18 -14.79 -32.84
N GLU A 59 8.36 -13.73 -32.83
CA GLU A 59 7.98 -13.06 -31.58
C GLU A 59 7.24 -14.01 -30.62
N LEU A 60 6.38 -14.90 -31.14
CA LEU A 60 5.69 -15.92 -30.32
C LEU A 60 6.65 -16.99 -29.78
N VAL A 61 7.64 -17.40 -30.58
CA VAL A 61 8.67 -18.35 -30.15
C VAL A 61 9.52 -17.76 -29.01
N LEU A 62 9.99 -16.53 -29.17
CA LEU A 62 10.77 -15.82 -28.15
C LEU A 62 9.95 -15.62 -26.87
N GLN A 63 8.69 -15.20 -27.00
CA GLN A 63 7.79 -15.05 -25.86
C GLN A 63 7.59 -16.37 -25.10
N ARG A 64 7.38 -17.48 -25.82
CA ARG A 64 7.28 -18.82 -25.22
C ARG A 64 8.55 -19.20 -24.47
N GLN A 65 9.73 -18.95 -25.07
CA GLN A 65 11.02 -19.29 -24.45
C GLN A 65 11.30 -18.48 -23.20
N ILE A 66 11.06 -17.17 -23.23
CA ILE A 66 11.19 -16.30 -22.06
C ILE A 66 10.26 -16.80 -20.94
N THR A 67 9.02 -17.16 -21.27
CA THR A 67 8.06 -17.69 -20.29
C THR A 67 8.57 -19.01 -19.68
N ILE A 68 9.10 -19.92 -20.49
CA ILE A 68 9.67 -21.19 -20.00
C ILE A 68 10.86 -20.93 -19.07
N LEU A 69 11.79 -20.05 -19.45
CA LEU A 69 12.94 -19.70 -18.61
C LEU A 69 12.52 -19.07 -17.28
N GLN A 70 11.51 -18.21 -17.29
CA GLN A 70 10.94 -17.65 -16.06
C GLN A 70 10.35 -18.73 -15.16
N LEU A 71 9.57 -19.66 -15.72
CA LEU A 71 9.01 -20.77 -14.94
C LEU A 71 10.09 -21.71 -14.38
N LEU A 72 11.17 -21.94 -15.14
CA LEU A 72 12.32 -22.70 -14.65
C LEU A 72 13.05 -21.99 -13.52
N ASN A 73 13.26 -20.67 -13.63
CA ASN A 73 13.86 -19.89 -12.54
C ASN A 73 13.00 -19.95 -11.28
N VAL A 74 11.68 -19.77 -11.39
CA VAL A 74 10.74 -19.92 -10.26
C VAL A 74 10.86 -21.32 -9.64
N MET A 75 10.88 -22.37 -10.46
CA MET A 75 11.02 -23.75 -9.98
C MET A 75 12.35 -23.98 -9.26
N ILE A 76 13.47 -23.43 -9.77
CA ILE A 76 14.77 -23.53 -9.12
C ILE A 76 14.76 -22.79 -7.79
N GLU A 77 14.20 -21.58 -7.72
CA GLU A 77 14.05 -20.84 -6.46
C GLU A 77 13.21 -21.62 -5.44
N ASP A 78 12.08 -22.22 -5.85
CA ASP A 78 11.25 -23.06 -4.98
C ASP A 78 12.04 -24.26 -4.42
N ILE A 79 12.90 -24.89 -5.25
CA ILE A 79 13.76 -25.99 -4.81
C ILE A 79 14.82 -25.50 -3.82
N LEU A 80 15.47 -24.37 -4.11
CA LEU A 80 16.48 -23.76 -3.25
C LEU A 80 15.87 -23.33 -1.91
N ASP A 81 14.66 -22.78 -1.92
CA ASP A 81 13.94 -22.38 -0.72
C ASP A 81 13.60 -23.59 0.17
N GLN A 82 13.07 -24.66 -0.42
CA GLN A 82 12.81 -25.91 0.29
C GLN A 82 14.10 -26.51 0.91
N GLY A 83 15.22 -26.41 0.22
CA GLY A 83 16.53 -26.88 0.66
C GLY A 83 17.28 -25.95 1.63
N SER A 84 16.88 -24.68 1.73
CA SER A 84 17.61 -23.68 2.52
C SER A 84 17.47 -23.93 4.03
N GLN A 85 18.60 -23.92 4.73
CA GLN A 85 18.67 -24.00 6.19
C GLN A 85 18.87 -22.63 6.86
N THR A 86 19.18 -21.60 6.07
CA THR A 86 19.57 -20.26 6.56
C THR A 86 18.44 -19.24 6.43
N ARG A 87 17.53 -19.41 5.46
CA ARG A 87 16.42 -18.47 5.23
C ARG A 87 15.41 -18.50 6.36
N THR A 88 14.95 -17.31 6.73
CA THR A 88 13.83 -17.16 7.68
C THR A 88 12.56 -17.68 7.01
N ARG A 89 12.07 -18.85 7.42
CA ARG A 89 10.85 -19.45 6.86
C ARG A 89 9.63 -18.79 7.47
N GLY A 90 8.75 -18.24 6.64
CA GLY A 90 7.35 -18.01 7.03
C GLY A 90 6.70 -19.37 7.32
N GLY A 91 5.88 -19.46 8.37
CA GLY A 91 5.17 -20.70 8.70
C GLY A 91 4.45 -21.28 7.47
N SER A 92 4.59 -22.58 7.26
CA SER A 92 3.98 -23.28 6.12
C SER A 92 2.47 -23.01 6.11
N LYS A 93 1.91 -22.60 4.96
CA LYS A 93 0.46 -22.56 4.75
C LYS A 93 -0.08 -23.99 4.91
N LYS A 94 -0.46 -24.38 6.12
CA LYS A 94 -1.30 -25.57 6.30
C LYS A 94 -2.61 -25.26 5.59
N GLN A 95 -3.00 -26.11 4.65
CA GLN A 95 -4.36 -26.09 4.11
C GLN A 95 -5.32 -26.28 5.29
N SER A 96 -5.92 -25.17 5.71
CA SER A 96 -6.96 -25.16 6.73
C SER A 96 -8.21 -25.82 6.13
N LYS A 97 -8.78 -26.77 6.87
CA LYS A 97 -10.08 -27.33 6.53
C LYS A 97 -11.12 -26.25 6.81
N ASN A 98 -11.85 -25.84 5.77
CA ASN A 98 -12.94 -24.86 5.88
C ASN A 98 -13.93 -25.29 6.98
N ALA A 99 -13.89 -24.58 8.11
CA ALA A 99 -14.95 -24.65 9.11
C ALA A 99 -16.11 -23.75 8.65
N PRO A 100 -17.38 -24.08 9.00
CA PRO A 100 -18.51 -23.26 8.64
C PRO A 100 -18.34 -21.84 9.21
N LEU A 101 -18.40 -20.83 8.34
CA LEU A 101 -18.45 -19.42 8.70
C LEU A 101 -19.74 -19.16 9.48
N SER A 102 -19.65 -18.98 10.80
CA SER A 102 -20.72 -18.45 11.63
C SER A 102 -20.48 -16.96 11.81
N GLU A 103 -21.36 -16.13 11.25
CA GLU A 103 -21.42 -14.71 11.59
C GLU A 103 -22.25 -14.54 12.86
N SER A 104 -21.58 -14.20 13.97
CA SER A 104 -22.28 -13.63 15.12
C SER A 104 -22.61 -12.17 14.81
N ALA A 105 -23.75 -11.95 14.15
CA ALA A 105 -24.31 -10.62 13.98
C ALA A 105 -24.89 -10.14 15.32
N SER A 106 -24.04 -9.60 16.19
CA SER A 106 -24.49 -8.83 17.34
C SER A 106 -25.16 -7.55 16.82
N LYS A 107 -26.50 -7.52 16.82
CA LYS A 107 -27.27 -6.30 16.61
C LYS A 107 -26.92 -5.32 17.72
N GLN A 108 -26.06 -4.34 17.44
CA GLN A 108 -25.84 -3.22 18.34
C GLN A 108 -26.05 -1.89 17.62
N ALA A 109 -26.79 -1.02 18.33
CA ALA A 109 -27.23 0.27 17.84
C ALA A 109 -26.04 1.15 17.44
N THR A 110 -26.15 1.79 16.28
CA THR A 110 -25.25 2.81 15.78
C THR A 110 -25.25 4.01 16.72
N VAL A 111 -24.42 3.98 17.75
CA VAL A 111 -24.10 5.17 18.55
C VAL A 111 -23.33 6.10 17.63
N LYS A 112 -23.81 7.34 17.48
CA LYS A 112 -23.07 8.38 16.75
C LYS A 112 -21.70 8.56 17.42
N PRO A 113 -20.59 8.56 16.66
CA PRO A 113 -19.27 8.77 17.23
C PRO A 113 -19.19 10.17 17.85
N THR A 114 -18.42 10.30 18.94
CA THR A 114 -18.03 11.59 19.52
C THR A 114 -16.77 12.13 18.83
N PRO A 115 -16.44 13.43 18.97
CA PRO A 115 -15.15 13.95 18.47
C PRO A 115 -13.94 13.17 18.99
N GLN A 116 -13.98 12.79 20.27
CA GLN A 116 -12.93 11.99 20.92
C GLN A 116 -12.81 10.60 20.30
N ASP A 117 -13.94 9.97 19.93
CA ASP A 117 -13.91 8.68 19.22
C ASP A 117 -13.23 8.81 17.85
N VAL A 118 -13.50 9.89 17.12
CA VAL A 118 -12.90 10.15 15.80
C VAL A 118 -11.38 10.37 15.93
N ALA A 119 -10.94 11.15 16.92
CA ALA A 119 -9.52 11.34 17.23
C ALA A 119 -8.84 10.02 17.62
N ALA A 120 -9.50 9.20 18.45
CA ALA A 120 -8.99 7.89 18.84
C ALA A 120 -8.85 6.93 17.64
N ILE A 121 -9.81 6.93 16.70
CA ILE A 121 -9.75 6.14 15.47
C ILE A 121 -8.57 6.60 14.59
N ALA A 122 -8.38 7.90 14.41
CA ALA A 122 -7.26 8.42 13.62
C ALA A 122 -5.90 8.06 14.25
N SER A 123 -5.78 8.18 15.58
CA SER A 123 -4.57 7.81 16.32
C SER A 123 -4.27 6.31 16.26
N ASP A 124 -5.29 5.45 16.37
CA ASP A 124 -5.19 4.00 16.19
C ASP A 124 -4.74 3.64 14.77
N GLN A 125 -5.31 4.29 13.74
CA GLN A 125 -4.89 4.07 12.35
C GLN A 125 -3.44 4.49 12.10
N LYS A 126 -3.01 5.64 12.65
CA LYS A 126 -1.60 6.06 12.62
C LYS A 126 -0.69 5.02 13.29
N SER A 127 -1.06 4.58 14.50
CA SER A 127 -0.29 3.61 15.29
C SER A 127 -0.14 2.27 14.53
N SER A 128 -1.21 1.81 13.88
CA SER A 128 -1.18 0.58 13.07
C SER A 128 -0.23 0.69 11.86
N LEU A 129 -0.07 1.87 11.28
CA LEU A 129 0.87 2.10 10.17
C LEU A 129 2.32 2.15 10.67
N GLU A 130 2.58 2.75 11.85
CA GLU A 130 3.88 2.73 12.52
C GLU A 130 4.34 1.29 12.83
N GLU A 131 3.42 0.46 13.33
CA GLU A 131 3.69 -0.96 13.60
C GLU A 131 4.03 -1.72 12.32
N TYR A 132 3.31 -1.45 11.23
CA TYR A 132 3.61 -2.07 9.95
C TYR A 132 4.99 -1.65 9.42
N LEU A 133 5.37 -0.37 9.53
CA LEU A 133 6.72 0.09 9.18
C LEU A 133 7.79 -0.58 10.07
N SER A 134 7.52 -0.69 11.38
CA SER A 134 8.39 -1.39 12.32
C SER A 134 8.61 -2.85 11.94
N LEU A 135 7.57 -3.55 11.47
CA LEU A 135 7.69 -4.91 10.97
C LEU A 135 8.45 -4.98 9.64
N LEU A 136 8.22 -4.05 8.72
CA LEU A 136 8.98 -3.98 7.47
C LEU A 136 10.50 -3.84 7.69
N ARG A 137 10.92 -3.14 8.75
CA ARG A 137 12.35 -2.99 9.08
C ARG A 137 12.93 -4.14 9.92
N THR A 138 12.11 -4.82 10.72
CA THR A 138 12.59 -5.84 11.68
C THR A 138 12.37 -7.28 11.25
N GLU A 139 11.36 -7.54 10.41
CA GLU A 139 10.94 -8.89 10.04
C GLU A 139 11.13 -9.11 8.53
N PRO A 140 12.17 -9.85 8.10
CA PRO A 140 12.38 -10.20 6.70
C PRO A 140 11.16 -10.85 6.03
N THR A 141 10.40 -11.64 6.79
CA THR A 141 9.17 -12.32 6.35
C THR A 141 7.99 -11.37 6.13
N VAL A 142 8.14 -10.08 6.45
CA VAL A 142 7.17 -9.01 6.13
C VAL A 142 7.67 -8.17 4.97
N LEU A 143 8.97 -7.81 4.99
CA LEU A 143 9.59 -7.03 3.92
C LEU A 143 9.54 -7.76 2.58
N CYS A 144 10.01 -9.01 2.52
CA CYS A 144 10.11 -9.77 1.28
C CYS A 144 8.75 -9.90 0.55
N PRO A 145 7.65 -10.34 1.21
CA PRO A 145 6.32 -10.34 0.58
C PRO A 145 5.86 -8.94 0.16
N GLY A 146 6.16 -7.90 0.94
CA GLY A 146 5.84 -6.51 0.58
C GLY A 146 6.51 -6.07 -0.72
N VAL A 147 7.80 -6.38 -0.87
CA VAL A 147 8.60 -6.09 -2.07
C VAL A 147 8.08 -6.89 -3.26
N ASN A 148 7.77 -8.18 -3.06
CA ASN A 148 7.15 -9.03 -4.08
C ASN A 148 5.85 -8.43 -4.60
N VAL A 149 4.95 -7.96 -3.72
CA VAL A 149 3.70 -7.30 -4.12
C VAL A 149 3.99 -6.09 -5.01
N GLN A 150 4.90 -5.19 -4.63
CA GLN A 150 5.20 -4.01 -5.45
C GLN A 150 5.84 -4.39 -6.78
N PHE A 151 6.78 -5.33 -6.78
CA PHE A 151 7.50 -5.77 -7.97
C PHE A 151 6.58 -6.43 -9.00
N PHE A 152 5.63 -7.27 -8.56
CA PHE A 152 4.68 -7.97 -9.43
C PHE A 152 3.40 -7.19 -9.71
N SER A 153 3.21 -6.01 -9.12
CA SER A 153 2.10 -5.11 -9.42
C SER A 153 2.53 -3.86 -10.20
N ARG A 154 3.71 -3.89 -10.83
CA ARG A 154 4.23 -2.77 -11.63
C ARG A 154 3.32 -2.45 -12.82
N PRO A 155 3.05 -1.15 -13.10
CA PRO A 155 2.23 -0.75 -14.23
C PRO A 155 2.67 -1.31 -15.59
N GLU A 156 3.98 -1.54 -15.76
CA GLU A 156 4.60 -2.13 -16.95
C GLU A 156 4.12 -3.55 -17.27
N LEU A 157 3.66 -4.29 -16.24
CA LEU A 157 3.14 -5.65 -16.37
C LEU A 157 1.69 -5.67 -16.87
N VAL A 158 0.98 -4.53 -16.81
CA VAL A 158 -0.37 -4.41 -17.36
C VAL A 158 -0.28 -4.40 -18.90
N PRO A 159 -1.07 -5.24 -19.61
CA PRO A 159 -1.08 -5.25 -21.06
C PRO A 159 -1.43 -3.87 -21.64
N ASP A 160 -0.71 -3.44 -22.67
CA ASP A 160 -1.02 -2.19 -23.37
C ASP A 160 -2.25 -2.30 -24.30
N GLU A 161 -2.53 -1.26 -25.08
CA GLU A 161 -3.60 -1.27 -26.10
C GLU A 161 -3.50 -2.45 -27.08
N LYS A 162 -2.30 -2.97 -27.29
CA LYS A 162 -1.99 -4.06 -28.22
C LYS A 162 -1.89 -5.42 -27.51
N GLY A 163 -2.22 -5.49 -26.22
CA GLY A 163 -2.13 -6.69 -25.41
C GLY A 163 -0.70 -7.06 -24.98
N ARG A 164 0.27 -6.17 -25.15
CA ARG A 164 1.68 -6.42 -24.81
C ARG A 164 1.98 -5.97 -23.38
N SER A 165 2.46 -6.89 -22.56
CA SER A 165 3.07 -6.58 -21.26
C SER A 165 4.59 -6.58 -21.36
N LEU A 166 5.26 -5.83 -20.51
CA LEU A 166 6.71 -5.99 -20.35
C LEU A 166 6.96 -7.21 -19.45
N PRO A 167 7.76 -8.20 -19.87
CA PRO A 167 8.02 -9.37 -19.04
C PRO A 167 8.89 -9.01 -17.83
N VAL A 168 8.80 -9.83 -16.78
CA VAL A 168 9.71 -9.79 -15.63
C VAL A 168 11.05 -10.42 -16.05
N HIS A 169 11.87 -9.66 -16.77
CA HIS A 169 13.09 -10.17 -17.42
C HIS A 169 14.38 -9.69 -16.73
N THR A 170 14.28 -8.91 -15.66
CA THR A 170 15.43 -8.29 -14.99
C THR A 170 15.12 -7.87 -13.56
N ASP A 171 16.13 -7.99 -12.71
CA ASP A 171 16.09 -7.64 -11.29
C ASP A 171 16.32 -6.16 -11.01
N LYS A 172 16.60 -5.34 -12.04
CA LYS A 172 16.80 -3.88 -11.88
C LYS A 172 15.60 -3.15 -11.26
N TYR A 173 14.43 -3.80 -11.23
CA TYR A 173 13.21 -3.25 -10.66
C TYR A 173 12.98 -3.66 -9.19
N ILE A 174 13.85 -4.50 -8.62
CA ILE A 174 13.77 -4.89 -7.21
C ILE A 174 14.09 -3.70 -6.31
N GLY A 175 15.18 -2.97 -6.56
CA GLY A 175 15.53 -1.76 -5.80
C GLY A 175 14.38 -0.74 -5.73
N PRO A 176 13.80 -0.33 -6.87
CA PRO A 176 12.60 0.51 -6.89
C PRO A 176 11.40 -0.06 -6.11
N ALA A 177 11.21 -1.39 -6.12
CA ALA A 177 10.14 -2.04 -5.37
C ALA A 177 10.38 -2.02 -3.84
N VAL A 178 11.63 -2.13 -3.40
CA VAL A 178 12.01 -1.90 -1.99
C VAL A 178 11.71 -0.46 -1.59
N LEU A 179 12.15 0.53 -2.38
CA LEU A 179 11.85 1.94 -2.12
C LEU A 179 10.34 2.18 -2.01
N GLU A 180 9.54 1.71 -2.98
CA GLU A 180 8.08 1.89 -2.96
C GLU A 180 7.43 1.23 -1.73
N THR A 181 7.91 0.07 -1.30
CA THR A 181 7.37 -0.64 -0.13
C THR A 181 7.52 0.19 1.15
N ILE A 182 8.71 0.77 1.36
CA ILE A 182 9.01 1.61 2.52
C ILE A 182 8.36 2.98 2.39
N HIS A 183 8.46 3.61 1.22
CA HIS A 183 7.90 4.93 0.93
C HIS A 183 6.39 4.97 1.18
N HIS A 184 5.62 4.00 0.68
CA HIS A 184 4.17 3.98 0.92
C HIS A 184 3.79 3.82 2.41
N ALA A 185 4.63 3.15 3.21
CA ALA A 185 4.41 3.01 4.65
C ALA A 185 4.69 4.34 5.37
N VAL A 186 5.84 4.98 5.10
CA VAL A 186 6.21 6.29 5.64
C VAL A 186 5.19 7.37 5.26
N GLN A 187 4.80 7.42 3.98
CA GLN A 187 3.82 8.37 3.46
C GLN A 187 2.46 8.21 4.16
N GLY A 188 2.02 6.96 4.41
CA GLY A 188 0.79 6.69 5.16
C GLY A 188 0.85 7.25 6.57
N ILE A 189 1.96 7.04 7.29
CA ILE A 189 2.16 7.57 8.65
C ILE A 189 2.10 9.10 8.64
N ALA A 190 2.80 9.75 7.71
CA ALA A 190 2.85 11.21 7.61
C ALA A 190 1.45 11.82 7.36
N ILE A 191 0.64 11.21 6.49
CA ILE A 191 -0.72 11.68 6.22
C ILE A 191 -1.63 11.52 7.44
N TRP A 192 -1.56 10.38 8.13
CA TRP A 192 -2.37 10.17 9.35
C TRP A 192 -1.86 11.02 10.52
N GLU A 193 -0.57 11.37 10.56
CA GLU A 193 -0.02 12.38 11.46
C GLU A 193 -0.63 13.76 11.21
N CYS A 194 -0.75 14.19 9.95
CA CYS A 194 -1.48 15.41 9.60
C CYS A 194 -2.92 15.37 10.12
N ILE A 195 -3.64 14.28 9.84
CA ILE A 195 -5.04 14.12 10.25
C ILE A 195 -5.16 14.22 11.77
N THR A 196 -4.31 13.52 12.53
CA THR A 196 -4.30 13.59 13.99
C THR A 196 -3.97 14.99 14.51
N GLY A 197 -2.94 15.65 13.95
CA GLY A 197 -2.56 16.99 14.36
C GLY A 197 -3.65 18.02 14.09
N LEU A 198 -4.36 17.92 12.95
CA LEU A 198 -5.49 18.78 12.63
C LEU A 198 -6.68 18.54 13.57
N LEU A 199 -6.95 17.29 13.99
CA LEU A 199 -7.97 16.99 14.98
C LEU A 199 -7.61 17.58 16.36
N ASP A 200 -6.34 17.48 16.78
CA ASP A 200 -5.87 18.09 18.02
C ASP A 200 -6.02 19.62 17.99
N LEU A 201 -5.76 20.26 16.84
CA LEU A 201 -6.01 21.69 16.66
C LEU A 201 -7.50 22.06 16.73
N LEU A 202 -8.41 21.18 16.29
CA LEU A 202 -9.86 21.40 16.44
C LEU A 202 -10.33 21.29 17.89
N GLU A 203 -9.68 20.47 18.70
CA GLU A 203 -10.00 20.32 20.13
C GLU A 203 -9.47 21.48 20.98
N LYS A 204 -8.39 22.15 20.55
CA LYS A 204 -7.92 23.38 21.20
C LYS A 204 -9.04 24.42 21.20
N LYS A 205 -9.37 24.95 22.38
CA LYS A 205 -10.51 25.86 22.66
C LYS A 205 -10.39 27.26 22.02
N SER A 206 -10.07 27.35 20.74
CA SER A 206 -10.36 28.57 19.99
C SER A 206 -11.87 28.59 19.70
N THR A 207 -12.56 29.65 20.10
CA THR A 207 -13.96 29.89 19.71
C THR A 207 -14.06 30.53 18.33
N ASP A 208 -12.92 30.80 17.67
CA ASP A 208 -12.93 31.47 16.37
C ASP A 208 -13.44 30.53 15.27
N LYS A 209 -14.52 30.99 14.63
CA LYS A 209 -15.17 30.32 13.52
C LYS A 209 -14.27 30.28 12.28
N LEU A 210 -13.45 31.30 12.05
CA LEU A 210 -12.52 31.34 10.91
C LEU A 210 -11.42 30.29 11.08
N TYR A 211 -10.78 30.23 12.26
CA TYR A 211 -9.82 29.18 12.59
C TYR A 211 -10.38 27.77 12.34
N LYS A 212 -11.54 27.46 12.93
CA LYS A 212 -12.18 26.16 12.76
C LYS A 212 -12.50 25.84 11.31
N SER A 213 -12.95 26.83 10.53
CA SER A 213 -13.23 26.64 9.11
C SER A 213 -11.96 26.31 8.32
N THR A 214 -10.83 26.96 8.62
CA THR A 214 -9.53 26.68 7.98
C THR A 214 -9.06 25.27 8.31
N ILE A 215 -9.07 24.87 9.58
CA ILE A 215 -8.65 23.54 10.00
C ILE A 215 -9.56 22.45 9.40
N LEU A 216 -10.88 22.66 9.37
CA LEU A 216 -11.81 21.73 8.72
C LEU A 216 -11.57 21.61 7.21
N GLN A 217 -11.14 22.70 6.55
CA GLN A 217 -10.79 22.67 5.13
C GLN A 217 -9.51 21.87 4.88
N GLU A 218 -8.47 22.08 5.69
CA GLU A 218 -7.23 21.30 5.64
C GLU A 218 -7.49 19.82 5.92
N LEU A 219 -8.33 19.51 6.92
CA LEU A 219 -8.71 18.14 7.26
C LEU A 219 -9.48 17.45 6.13
N SER A 220 -10.43 18.16 5.49
CA SER A 220 -11.14 17.66 4.31
C SER A 220 -10.17 17.39 3.15
N ASN A 221 -9.22 18.29 2.89
CA ASN A 221 -8.21 18.11 1.85
C ASN A 221 -7.30 16.89 2.15
N MET A 222 -6.88 16.69 3.40
CA MET A 222 -6.10 15.52 3.82
C MET A 222 -6.86 14.22 3.63
N CYS A 223 -8.14 14.17 4.00
CA CYS A 223 -8.95 12.98 3.82
C CYS A 223 -9.09 12.59 2.34
N HIS A 224 -9.26 13.58 1.46
CA HIS A 224 -9.30 13.34 0.02
C HIS A 224 -7.95 12.92 -0.55
N PHE A 225 -6.86 13.47 -0.02
CA PHE A 225 -5.49 13.09 -0.40
C PHE A 225 -5.20 11.63 0.00
N GLU A 226 -5.53 11.24 1.23
CA GLU A 226 -5.39 9.85 1.71
C GLU A 226 -6.26 8.87 0.91
N TYR A 227 -7.49 9.27 0.60
CA TYR A 227 -8.35 8.47 -0.25
C TYR A 227 -7.78 8.29 -1.66
N ALA A 228 -7.24 9.35 -2.28
CA ALA A 228 -6.60 9.25 -3.58
C ALA A 228 -5.38 8.32 -3.56
N ARG A 229 -4.56 8.38 -2.50
CA ARG A 229 -3.39 7.51 -2.31
C ARG A 229 -3.81 6.04 -2.17
N THR A 230 -4.72 5.74 -1.25
CA THR A 230 -5.22 4.36 -1.03
C THR A 230 -5.95 3.80 -2.25
N GLN A 231 -6.72 4.64 -2.95
CA GLN A 231 -7.35 4.29 -4.23
C GLN A 231 -6.31 3.95 -5.30
N ALA A 232 -5.22 4.71 -5.42
CA ALA A 232 -4.17 4.44 -6.40
C ALA A 232 -3.47 3.09 -6.13
N LEU A 233 -3.17 2.79 -4.86
CA LEU A 233 -2.62 1.50 -4.44
C LEU A 233 -3.57 0.35 -4.72
N PHE A 234 -4.86 0.51 -4.40
CA PHE A 234 -5.89 -0.48 -4.68
C PHE A 234 -6.05 -0.74 -6.18
N LYS A 235 -6.14 0.34 -6.98
CA LYS A 235 -6.19 0.25 -8.45
C LYS A 235 -4.97 -0.48 -9.02
N ARG A 236 -3.77 -0.25 -8.48
CA ARG A 236 -2.55 -0.95 -8.90
C ARG A 236 -2.70 -2.47 -8.73
N GLN A 237 -3.16 -2.92 -7.56
CA GLN A 237 -3.36 -4.35 -7.29
C GLN A 237 -4.46 -4.95 -8.17
N VAL A 238 -5.62 -4.29 -8.26
CA VAL A 238 -6.74 -4.75 -9.09
C VAL A 238 -6.35 -4.82 -10.57
N SER A 239 -5.53 -3.88 -11.07
CA SER A 239 -5.09 -3.86 -12.47
C SER A 239 -4.15 -5.00 -12.86
N THR A 240 -3.53 -5.67 -11.87
CA THR A 240 -2.64 -6.81 -12.08
C THR A 240 -3.18 -8.12 -11.46
N GLY A 241 -4.37 -8.07 -10.86
CA GLY A 241 -5.08 -9.20 -10.26
C GLY A 241 -6.44 -9.44 -10.92
N THR A 242 -7.49 -9.44 -10.11
CA THR A 242 -8.87 -9.78 -10.49
C THR A 242 -9.39 -8.90 -11.63
N GLY A 243 -9.00 -7.63 -11.66
CA GLY A 243 -9.39 -6.67 -12.70
C GLY A 243 -8.48 -6.62 -13.93
N SER A 244 -7.45 -7.47 -14.05
CA SER A 244 -6.42 -7.36 -15.11
C SER A 244 -6.94 -7.21 -16.55
N LYS A 245 -8.08 -7.83 -16.89
CA LYS A 245 -8.72 -7.73 -18.21
C LYS A 245 -9.37 -6.37 -18.48
N TRP A 246 -9.64 -5.60 -17.42
CA TRP A 246 -10.34 -4.31 -17.42
C TRP A 246 -9.40 -3.11 -17.35
N PHE A 247 -8.09 -3.32 -17.42
CA PHE A 247 -7.11 -2.24 -17.47
C PHE A 247 -6.20 -2.37 -18.69
N LYS A 248 -5.73 -1.24 -19.20
CA LYS A 248 -4.60 -1.15 -20.14
C LYS A 248 -3.57 -0.17 -19.63
N ARG A 249 -2.31 -0.51 -19.88
CA ARG A 249 -1.23 0.48 -19.90
C ARG A 249 -1.36 1.34 -21.15
N VAL A 250 -1.23 2.65 -20.99
CA VAL A 250 -1.27 3.61 -22.10
C VAL A 250 0.13 3.78 -22.65
N SER A 251 0.32 3.37 -23.90
CA SER A 251 1.62 3.44 -24.57
C SER A 251 2.19 4.87 -24.59
N ASN A 252 3.44 5.03 -24.16
CA ASN A 252 4.17 6.31 -24.10
C ASN A 252 3.49 7.41 -23.25
N ALA A 253 2.58 7.03 -22.36
CA ALA A 253 1.97 7.96 -21.42
C ALA A 253 2.43 7.65 -20.00
N TYR A 254 2.80 8.69 -19.28
CA TYR A 254 3.24 8.63 -17.89
C TYR A 254 2.34 9.50 -17.02
N ASP A 255 2.19 9.14 -15.75
CA ASP A 255 1.55 10.01 -14.77
C ASP A 255 2.51 11.12 -14.30
N SER A 256 2.02 12.02 -13.43
CA SER A 256 2.83 13.11 -12.86
C SER A 256 4.03 12.63 -12.05
N SER A 257 4.04 11.36 -11.64
CA SER A 257 5.12 10.71 -10.90
C SER A 257 6.08 9.95 -11.83
N GLY A 258 5.91 10.05 -13.15
CA GLY A 258 6.77 9.40 -14.14
C GLY A 258 6.58 7.89 -14.27
N ASN A 259 5.49 7.34 -13.72
CA ASN A 259 5.11 5.93 -13.86
C ASN A 259 4.28 5.71 -15.11
N ALA A 260 4.36 4.52 -15.70
CA ALA A 260 3.52 4.19 -16.86
C ALA A 260 2.03 4.31 -16.51
N LYS A 261 1.29 5.06 -17.34
CA LYS A 261 -0.11 5.38 -17.07
C LYS A 261 -1.01 4.17 -17.32
N VAL A 262 -1.85 3.82 -16.34
CA VAL A 262 -2.86 2.75 -16.47
C VAL A 262 -4.27 3.32 -16.51
N SER A 263 -5.04 2.92 -17.51
CA SER A 263 -6.43 3.34 -17.72
C SER A 263 -7.38 2.13 -17.71
N MET A 264 -8.60 2.35 -17.22
CA MET A 264 -9.65 1.34 -17.25
C MET A 264 -10.20 1.18 -18.68
N LYS A 265 -10.62 -0.03 -19.02
CA LYS A 265 -11.30 -0.41 -20.26
C LYS A 265 -12.77 -0.65 -19.96
N GLY A 266 -13.64 -0.37 -20.93
CA GLY A 266 -15.07 -0.68 -20.82
C GLY A 266 -15.80 0.09 -19.73
N LYS A 267 -17.06 -0.27 -19.52
CA LYS A 267 -17.94 0.32 -18.51
C LYS A 267 -18.20 -0.71 -17.39
N PRO A 268 -17.87 -0.42 -16.11
CA PRO A 268 -18.12 -1.37 -15.01
C PRO A 268 -19.56 -1.88 -14.92
N GLU A 269 -20.53 -1.10 -15.40
CA GLU A 269 -21.95 -1.44 -15.45
C GLU A 269 -22.24 -2.74 -16.24
N GLU A 270 -21.39 -3.08 -17.21
CA GLU A 270 -21.50 -4.31 -18.01
C GLU A 270 -21.38 -5.58 -17.14
N LEU A 271 -20.73 -5.49 -15.98
CA LEU A 271 -20.52 -6.59 -15.05
C LEU A 271 -21.62 -6.74 -13.99
N THR A 272 -22.60 -5.83 -13.95
CA THR A 272 -23.58 -5.77 -12.85
C THR A 272 -24.28 -7.10 -12.56
N ARG A 273 -24.51 -7.94 -13.58
CA ARG A 273 -25.18 -9.24 -13.43
C ARG A 273 -24.21 -10.43 -13.46
N SER A 274 -23.12 -10.33 -14.21
CA SER A 274 -22.19 -11.46 -14.42
C SER A 274 -21.13 -11.57 -13.34
N ASP A 275 -20.63 -10.43 -12.84
CA ASP A 275 -19.62 -10.34 -11.79
C ASP A 275 -19.84 -9.06 -10.95
N PRO A 276 -20.82 -9.08 -10.02
CA PRO A 276 -21.12 -7.93 -9.17
C PRO A 276 -19.94 -7.49 -8.32
N GLN A 277 -19.10 -8.43 -7.88
CA GLN A 277 -17.91 -8.14 -7.10
C GLN A 277 -16.94 -7.28 -7.93
N LEU A 278 -16.55 -7.76 -9.12
CA LEU A 278 -15.66 -7.01 -9.99
C LEU A 278 -16.26 -5.67 -10.43
N HIS A 279 -17.57 -5.57 -10.65
CA HIS A 279 -18.23 -4.28 -10.88
C HIS A 279 -17.90 -3.29 -9.75
N TYR A 280 -18.15 -3.66 -8.49
CA TYR A 280 -17.94 -2.75 -7.36
C TYR A 280 -16.46 -2.41 -7.16
N LEU A 281 -15.55 -3.38 -7.32
CA LEU A 281 -14.10 -3.13 -7.25
C LEU A 281 -13.65 -2.13 -8.33
N LEU A 282 -14.12 -2.29 -9.57
CA LEU A 282 -13.79 -1.35 -10.65
C LEU A 282 -14.33 0.06 -10.38
N ARG A 283 -15.52 0.19 -9.79
CA ARG A 283 -16.05 1.51 -9.38
C ARG A 283 -15.15 2.21 -8.37
N LEU A 284 -14.64 1.47 -7.39
CA LEU A 284 -13.69 1.99 -6.43
C LEU A 284 -12.36 2.42 -7.08
N CYS A 285 -11.97 1.81 -8.21
CA CYS A 285 -10.78 2.20 -8.97
C CYS A 285 -10.97 3.42 -9.90
N GLN A 286 -12.18 3.96 -10.07
CA GLN A 286 -12.42 5.10 -10.97
C GLN A 286 -11.94 6.42 -10.35
N PRO A 287 -11.16 7.26 -11.07
CA PRO A 287 -10.70 8.56 -10.56
C PRO A 287 -11.82 9.50 -10.12
N GLU A 288 -13.02 9.35 -10.69
CA GLU A 288 -14.20 10.18 -10.42
C GLU A 288 -14.97 9.74 -9.15
N THR A 289 -14.63 8.58 -8.59
CA THR A 289 -15.18 8.07 -7.34
C THR A 289 -14.51 8.77 -6.18
N THR A 290 -15.14 9.83 -5.67
CA THR A 290 -14.71 10.53 -4.46
C THR A 290 -14.91 9.66 -3.22
N VAL A 291 -14.25 10.00 -2.11
CA VAL A 291 -14.42 9.30 -0.82
C VAL A 291 -15.89 9.20 -0.38
N THR A 292 -16.68 10.24 -0.66
CA THR A 292 -18.13 10.26 -0.38
C THR A 292 -18.92 9.30 -1.27
N LYS A 293 -18.55 9.13 -2.55
CA LYS A 293 -19.17 8.16 -3.46
C LYS A 293 -18.69 6.74 -3.17
N ALA A 294 -17.47 6.58 -2.66
CA ALA A 294 -16.90 5.29 -2.32
C ALA A 294 -17.72 4.56 -1.26
N VAL A 295 -18.35 5.30 -0.33
CA VAL A 295 -19.29 4.77 0.68
C VAL A 295 -20.32 3.83 0.04
N GLU A 296 -21.02 4.29 -0.99
CA GLU A 296 -22.08 3.51 -1.64
C GLU A 296 -21.56 2.19 -2.23
N TRP A 297 -20.37 2.23 -2.84
CA TRP A 297 -19.75 1.04 -3.43
C TRP A 297 -19.21 0.08 -2.36
N MET A 298 -18.68 0.61 -1.26
CA MET A 298 -18.26 -0.18 -0.11
C MET A 298 -19.45 -0.85 0.60
N GLU A 299 -20.60 -0.18 0.71
CA GLU A 299 -21.85 -0.74 1.23
C GLU A 299 -22.37 -1.87 0.33
N LYS A 300 -22.43 -1.65 -0.98
CA LYS A 300 -22.80 -2.68 -1.96
C LYS A 300 -21.90 -3.91 -1.90
N LEU A 301 -20.59 -3.71 -1.77
CA LEU A 301 -19.63 -4.81 -1.64
C LEU A 301 -19.80 -5.55 -0.30
N SER A 302 -20.04 -4.81 0.78
CA SER A 302 -20.34 -5.39 2.09
C SER A 302 -21.61 -6.24 2.07
N ASP A 303 -22.68 -5.75 1.46
CA ASP A 303 -23.94 -6.48 1.36
C ASP A 303 -23.82 -7.71 0.46
N LEU A 304 -23.03 -7.63 -0.62
CA LEU A 304 -22.66 -8.79 -1.43
C LEU A 304 -21.97 -9.86 -0.58
N TYR A 305 -20.99 -9.48 0.25
CA TYR A 305 -20.28 -10.44 1.11
C TYR A 305 -21.15 -11.01 2.24
N LYS A 306 -22.10 -10.25 2.77
CA LYS A 306 -23.08 -10.79 3.74
C LYS A 306 -23.99 -11.83 3.08
N ALA A 307 -24.44 -11.56 1.85
CA ALA A 307 -25.30 -12.49 1.10
C ALA A 307 -24.51 -13.72 0.62
N HIS A 308 -23.24 -13.53 0.25
CA HIS A 308 -22.38 -14.56 -0.34
C HIS A 308 -20.95 -14.49 0.25
N PRO A 309 -20.72 -15.04 1.46
CA PRO A 309 -19.43 -14.95 2.16
C PRO A 309 -18.23 -15.45 1.35
N LEU A 310 -18.41 -16.51 0.57
CA LEU A 310 -17.36 -17.11 -0.27
C LEU A 310 -16.89 -16.20 -1.41
N GLU A 311 -17.67 -15.19 -1.82
CA GLU A 311 -17.22 -14.21 -2.84
C GLU A 311 -16.00 -13.43 -2.35
N ARG A 312 -15.90 -13.19 -1.04
CA ARG A 312 -14.75 -12.48 -0.46
C ARG A 312 -13.46 -13.26 -0.62
N GLU A 313 -13.51 -14.58 -0.47
CA GLU A 313 -12.34 -15.47 -0.54
C GLU A 313 -11.75 -15.53 -1.96
N LYS A 314 -12.47 -15.05 -2.97
CA LYS A 314 -11.98 -14.94 -4.36
C LYS A 314 -10.94 -13.83 -4.54
N LEU A 315 -10.91 -12.84 -3.66
CA LEU A 315 -9.90 -11.78 -3.72
C LEU A 315 -8.53 -12.31 -3.28
N ASP A 316 -7.51 -11.95 -4.05
CA ASP A 316 -6.13 -12.16 -3.64
C ASP A 316 -5.81 -11.34 -2.37
N GLU A 317 -4.91 -11.84 -1.52
CA GLU A 317 -4.48 -11.18 -0.28
C GLU A 317 -4.07 -9.72 -0.52
N ARG A 318 -3.33 -9.44 -1.61
CA ARG A 318 -2.86 -8.07 -1.93
C ARG A 318 -4.00 -7.12 -2.31
N GLU A 319 -5.03 -7.63 -2.98
CA GLU A 319 -6.24 -6.87 -3.34
C GLU A 319 -7.09 -6.62 -2.10
N SER A 320 -7.29 -7.65 -1.26
CA SER A 320 -8.01 -7.50 0.01
C SER A 320 -7.35 -6.49 0.93
N ARG A 321 -6.02 -6.55 1.06
CA ARG A 321 -5.25 -5.64 1.90
C ARG A 321 -5.34 -4.18 1.46
N THR A 322 -5.28 -3.92 0.15
CA THR A 322 -5.41 -2.55 -0.36
C THR A 322 -6.85 -2.05 -0.34
N LEU A 323 -7.84 -2.93 -0.51
CA LEU A 323 -9.25 -2.64 -0.29
C LEU A 323 -9.52 -2.25 1.17
N HIS A 324 -8.85 -2.88 2.13
CA HIS A 324 -8.94 -2.49 3.53
C HIS A 324 -8.46 -1.07 3.79
N ASN A 325 -7.34 -0.64 3.19
CA ASN A 325 -6.87 0.73 3.33
C ASN A 325 -7.90 1.74 2.79
N VAL A 326 -8.55 1.42 1.66
CA VAL A 326 -9.67 2.22 1.13
C VAL A 326 -10.85 2.23 2.12
N ALA A 327 -11.22 1.06 2.68
CA ALA A 327 -12.29 0.95 3.65
C ALA A 327 -12.02 1.78 4.92
N ALA A 328 -10.78 1.80 5.42
CA ALA A 328 -10.37 2.53 6.61
C ALA A 328 -10.59 4.05 6.45
N ILE A 329 -10.11 4.64 5.36
CA ILE A 329 -10.31 6.08 5.11
C ILE A 329 -11.78 6.42 4.80
N VAL A 330 -12.51 5.55 4.09
CA VAL A 330 -13.94 5.76 3.81
C VAL A 330 -14.75 5.72 5.12
N ALA A 331 -14.48 4.75 5.99
CA ALA A 331 -15.14 4.64 7.30
C ALA A 331 -14.80 5.84 8.20
N PHE A 332 -13.53 6.23 8.23
CA PHE A 332 -13.09 7.40 8.97
C PHE A 332 -13.80 8.68 8.50
N VAL A 333 -13.90 8.92 7.19
CA VAL A 333 -14.60 10.10 6.66
C VAL A 333 -16.09 10.08 6.99
N GLN A 334 -16.75 8.92 7.00
CA GLN A 334 -18.14 8.82 7.47
C GLN A 334 -18.27 9.22 8.94
N ASP A 335 -17.41 8.69 9.81
CA ASP A 335 -17.43 8.99 11.24
C ASP A 335 -17.08 10.46 11.51
N LEU A 336 -16.10 11.01 10.79
CA LEU A 336 -15.74 12.43 10.85
C LEU A 336 -16.89 13.33 10.38
N SER A 337 -17.57 12.99 9.28
CA SER A 337 -18.71 13.76 8.76
C SER A 337 -19.94 13.70 9.66
N ALA A 338 -20.05 12.67 10.51
CA ALA A 338 -21.11 12.57 11.51
C ALA A 338 -20.91 13.53 12.69
N VAL A 339 -19.67 13.97 12.93
CA VAL A 339 -19.30 14.88 14.02
C VAL A 339 -19.09 16.31 13.54
N HIS A 340 -18.50 16.48 12.34
CA HIS A 340 -18.13 17.77 11.79
C HIS A 340 -18.72 17.98 10.39
N SER A 341 -19.22 19.18 10.11
CA SER A 341 -19.63 19.58 8.76
C SER A 341 -18.39 19.86 7.90
N LEU A 342 -17.94 18.87 7.13
CA LEU A 342 -16.77 19.02 6.27
C LEU A 342 -17.09 19.82 5.00
N PRO A 343 -16.24 20.79 4.61
CA PRO A 343 -16.34 21.44 3.32
C PRO A 343 -15.94 20.49 2.19
N SER A 344 -16.31 20.82 0.95
CA SER A 344 -15.79 20.12 -0.22
C SER A 344 -14.27 20.31 -0.33
N ALA A 345 -13.58 19.33 -0.92
CA ALA A 345 -12.16 19.46 -1.21
C ALA A 345 -11.92 20.68 -2.11
N SER A 346 -11.02 21.57 -1.67
CA SER A 346 -10.66 22.75 -2.44
C SER A 346 -9.51 22.43 -3.40
N ARG A 347 -9.68 22.83 -4.67
CA ARG A 347 -8.62 22.77 -5.70
C ARG A 347 -7.91 24.10 -5.92
N LYS A 348 -8.33 25.19 -5.25
CA LYS A 348 -7.62 26.48 -5.34
C LYS A 348 -6.27 26.33 -4.64
N LYS A 349 -5.20 26.93 -5.20
CA LYS A 349 -3.76 26.85 -4.81
C LYS A 349 -3.55 26.06 -3.51
N GLY A 350 -3.06 24.83 -3.67
CA GLY A 350 -3.15 23.72 -2.73
C GLY A 350 -2.96 24.08 -1.26
N SER A 351 -3.70 23.38 -0.42
CA SER A 351 -3.46 23.29 1.02
C SER A 351 -1.95 23.17 1.28
N PRO A 352 -1.36 23.95 2.21
CA PRO A 352 0.07 23.86 2.52
C PRO A 352 0.50 22.43 2.85
N LEU A 353 -0.35 21.68 3.56
CA LEU A 353 -0.11 20.29 3.92
C LEU A 353 -0.13 19.35 2.70
N VAL A 354 -1.15 19.44 1.83
CA VAL A 354 -1.20 18.60 0.61
C VAL A 354 0.02 18.88 -0.25
N THR A 355 0.32 20.15 -0.46
CA THR A 355 1.37 20.60 -1.38
C THR A 355 2.74 20.13 -0.87
N GLY A 356 3.05 20.34 0.41
CA GLY A 356 4.32 19.91 0.99
C GLY A 356 4.55 18.39 0.89
N LEU A 357 3.52 17.59 1.18
CA LEU A 357 3.61 16.13 1.03
C LEU A 357 3.79 15.70 -0.43
N GLN A 358 3.09 16.34 -1.37
CA GLN A 358 3.23 16.07 -2.80
C GLN A 358 4.62 16.44 -3.34
N GLU A 359 5.26 17.49 -2.80
CA GLU A 359 6.62 17.87 -3.14
C GLU A 359 7.61 16.78 -2.74
N VAL A 360 7.52 16.27 -1.50
CA VAL A 360 8.34 15.13 -1.04
C VAL A 360 8.11 13.89 -1.91
N ASP A 361 6.84 13.57 -2.20
CA ASP A 361 6.49 12.43 -3.06
C ASP A 361 7.08 12.56 -4.47
N THR A 362 7.08 13.78 -5.02
CA THR A 362 7.63 14.06 -6.34
C THR A 362 9.15 13.90 -6.33
N GLU A 363 9.83 14.41 -5.30
CA GLU A 363 11.28 14.29 -5.12
C GLU A 363 11.71 12.82 -5.03
N LEU A 364 11.05 12.02 -4.17
CA LEU A 364 11.34 10.60 -4.01
C LEU A 364 11.06 9.78 -5.29
N ASN A 365 10.00 10.13 -6.03
CA ASN A 365 9.70 9.46 -7.30
C ASN A 365 10.74 9.73 -8.40
N GLN A 366 11.39 10.90 -8.39
CA GLN A 366 12.43 11.24 -9.37
C GLN A 366 13.66 10.34 -9.24
N ILE A 367 14.08 10.05 -8.00
CA ILE A 367 15.28 9.25 -7.73
C ILE A 367 15.01 7.74 -7.78
N LYS A 368 13.74 7.32 -7.74
CA LYS A 368 13.32 5.91 -7.65
C LYS A 368 13.96 5.01 -8.70
N LYS A 369 14.10 5.46 -9.95
CA LYS A 369 14.62 4.64 -11.06
C LYS A 369 16.13 4.37 -10.95
N GLU A 370 16.83 5.11 -10.12
CA GLU A 370 18.28 5.00 -9.89
C GLU A 370 18.62 4.09 -8.70
N VAL A 371 17.63 3.65 -7.93
CA VAL A 371 17.84 2.76 -6.78
C VAL A 371 18.31 1.39 -7.26
N ASP A 372 19.53 1.02 -6.89
CA ASP A 372 20.09 -0.31 -7.14
C ASP A 372 20.43 -1.01 -5.83
N LEU A 373 19.71 -2.09 -5.55
CA LEU A 373 19.87 -2.90 -4.34
C LEU A 373 20.08 -4.38 -4.68
N ARG A 374 20.52 -4.70 -5.90
CA ARG A 374 20.61 -6.08 -6.38
C ARG A 374 21.56 -6.94 -5.54
N ASP A 375 22.64 -6.36 -5.02
CA ASP A 375 23.61 -7.06 -4.16
C ASP A 375 22.99 -7.58 -2.85
N TYR A 376 21.87 -6.98 -2.40
CA TYR A 376 21.21 -7.30 -1.14
C TYR A 376 19.86 -7.98 -1.32
N ALA A 377 19.17 -7.69 -2.43
CA ALA A 377 17.77 -8.02 -2.61
C ALA A 377 17.47 -8.85 -3.86
N ALA A 378 18.46 -9.19 -4.70
CA ALA A 378 18.23 -10.04 -5.87
C ALA A 378 18.76 -11.48 -5.64
N PRO A 379 17.96 -12.53 -5.94
CA PRO A 379 16.50 -12.49 -6.17
C PRO A 379 15.76 -11.98 -4.91
N ILE A 380 14.48 -11.61 -5.02
CA ILE A 380 13.73 -10.96 -3.90
C ILE A 380 13.84 -11.77 -2.59
N ASP A 381 13.85 -13.10 -2.68
CA ASP A 381 13.97 -13.99 -1.53
C ASP A 381 15.32 -13.92 -0.81
N ASN A 382 16.34 -13.32 -1.43
CA ASN A 382 17.62 -13.01 -0.77
C ASN A 382 17.42 -12.09 0.45
N LEU A 383 16.34 -11.30 0.49
CA LEU A 383 15.95 -10.52 1.66
C LEU A 383 15.69 -11.40 2.90
N LEU A 384 15.37 -12.69 2.73
CA LEU A 384 15.13 -13.64 3.82
C LEU A 384 16.43 -14.24 4.38
N GLU A 385 17.57 -14.07 3.70
CA GLU A 385 18.87 -14.49 4.19
C GLU A 385 19.32 -13.61 5.37
N PRO A 386 20.07 -14.17 6.33
CA PRO A 386 20.50 -13.44 7.52
C PRO A 386 21.20 -12.11 7.21
N GLY A 387 20.61 -11.02 7.69
CA GLY A 387 21.17 -9.66 7.59
C GLY A 387 20.99 -8.97 6.23
N MET A 388 20.46 -9.64 5.20
CA MET A 388 20.31 -9.05 3.86
C MET A 388 19.22 -7.98 3.81
N SER A 389 18.10 -8.17 4.52
CA SER A 389 17.09 -7.13 4.68
C SER A 389 17.64 -5.86 5.32
N ALA A 390 18.43 -6.00 6.39
CA ALA A 390 19.04 -4.87 7.09
C ALA A 390 20.00 -4.10 6.17
N LYS A 391 20.89 -4.81 5.45
CA LYS A 391 21.81 -4.20 4.47
C LYS A 391 21.08 -3.51 3.33
N ALA A 392 19.99 -4.11 2.83
CA ALA A 392 19.17 -3.50 1.78
C ALA A 392 18.53 -2.18 2.25
N LEU A 393 18.06 -2.11 3.49
CA LEU A 393 17.46 -0.91 4.08
C LEU A 393 18.51 0.16 4.42
N GLU A 394 19.70 -0.24 4.88
CA GLU A 394 20.84 0.65 5.11
C GLU A 394 21.30 1.30 3.80
N ALA A 395 21.53 0.50 2.75
CA ALA A 395 21.88 1.01 1.43
C ALA A 395 20.79 1.91 0.83
N LEU A 396 19.51 1.64 1.12
CA LEU A 396 18.41 2.52 0.73
C LEU A 396 18.46 3.86 1.48
N ASP A 397 18.69 3.87 2.79
CA ASP A 397 18.81 5.10 3.59
C ASP A 397 19.99 5.96 3.11
N GLU A 398 21.15 5.33 2.89
CA GLU A 398 22.34 5.97 2.32
C GLU A 398 22.06 6.59 0.96
N PHE A 399 21.41 5.85 0.05
CA PHE A 399 21.03 6.34 -1.27
C PHE A 399 20.10 7.57 -1.18
N VAL A 400 19.10 7.54 -0.29
CA VAL A 400 18.18 8.67 -0.12
C VAL A 400 18.92 9.89 0.44
N VAL A 401 19.81 9.70 1.41
CA VAL A 401 20.65 10.78 1.97
C VAL A 401 21.57 11.37 0.91
N GLU A 402 22.18 10.53 0.08
CA GLU A 402 23.05 10.98 -1.01
C GLU A 402 22.28 11.89 -1.98
N LYS A 403 21.09 11.45 -2.41
CA LYS A 403 20.29 12.11 -3.46
C LYS A 403 19.47 13.32 -2.97
N THR A 404 18.99 13.31 -1.74
CA THR A 404 18.05 14.33 -1.22
C THR A 404 18.66 15.20 -0.11
N GLY A 405 19.83 14.81 0.40
CA GLY A 405 20.57 15.50 1.45
C GLY A 405 20.16 15.14 2.89
N THR A 406 19.13 14.31 3.08
CA THR A 406 18.65 13.86 4.39
C THR A 406 17.89 12.53 4.25
N LYS A 407 17.45 11.94 5.36
CA LYS A 407 16.70 10.68 5.39
C LYS A 407 15.27 10.87 4.88
N MET A 408 14.68 9.81 4.33
CA MET A 408 13.28 9.82 3.84
C MET A 408 12.31 10.33 4.91
N GLY A 409 12.47 9.86 6.14
CA GLY A 409 11.65 10.28 7.27
C GLY A 409 11.80 11.75 7.65
N SER A 410 13.03 12.27 7.57
CA SER A 410 13.32 13.68 7.83
C SER A 410 12.69 14.59 6.78
N LEU A 411 12.63 14.17 5.49
CA LEU A 411 11.95 14.94 4.44
C LEU A 411 10.48 15.19 4.79
N TYR A 412 9.75 14.14 5.20
CA TYR A 412 8.37 14.27 5.62
C TYR A 412 8.25 15.13 6.86
N GLN A 413 9.04 14.85 7.90
CA GLN A 413 8.97 15.61 9.15
C GLN A 413 9.21 17.10 8.94
N ASP A 414 10.23 17.49 8.18
CA ASP A 414 10.58 18.89 7.94
C ASP A 414 9.46 19.62 7.18
N GLU A 415 8.87 18.97 6.18
CA GLU A 415 7.75 19.54 5.42
C GLU A 415 6.47 19.59 6.25
N LEU A 416 6.20 18.62 7.12
CA LEU A 416 5.08 18.65 8.06
C LEU A 416 5.21 19.83 9.02
N GLU A 417 6.36 19.99 9.67
CA GLU A 417 6.61 21.10 10.60
C GLU A 417 6.46 22.45 9.91
N LYS A 418 6.97 22.59 8.68
CA LYS A 418 6.82 23.79 7.85
C LYS A 418 5.37 24.04 7.47
N ALA A 419 4.64 23.02 7.02
CA ALA A 419 3.25 23.16 6.61
C ALA A 419 2.33 23.51 7.79
N PHE A 420 2.53 22.91 8.98
CA PHE A 420 1.78 23.28 10.18
C PHE A 420 2.05 24.72 10.63
N ARG A 421 3.31 25.19 10.58
CA ARG A 421 3.63 26.61 10.83
C ARG A 421 2.90 27.52 9.84
N ASN A 422 2.91 27.17 8.55
CA ASN A 422 2.22 27.95 7.52
C ASN A 422 0.70 28.02 7.77
N VAL A 423 0.06 26.94 8.24
CA VAL A 423 -1.37 26.93 8.57
C VAL A 423 -1.66 27.91 9.72
N GLU A 424 -0.82 27.92 10.76
CA GLU A 424 -0.95 28.84 11.90
C GLU A 424 -0.69 30.30 11.49
N GLU A 425 0.32 30.55 10.66
CA GLU A 425 0.62 31.90 10.12
C GLU A 425 -0.50 32.44 9.22
N GLN A 426 -1.07 31.58 8.36
CA GLN A 426 -2.21 31.96 7.52
C GLN A 426 -3.42 32.35 8.35
N TYR A 427 -3.65 31.64 9.47
CA TYR A 427 -4.66 32.01 10.43
C TYR A 427 -4.38 33.38 11.06
N GLN A 428 -3.18 33.61 11.59
CA GLN A 428 -2.83 34.90 12.21
C GLN A 428 -3.01 36.06 11.24
N GLN A 429 -2.61 35.89 9.98
CA GLN A 429 -2.82 36.89 8.93
C GLN A 429 -4.30 37.13 8.60
N ALA A 430 -5.14 36.08 8.64
CA ALA A 430 -6.57 36.21 8.41
C ALA A 430 -7.27 36.91 9.58
N GLU A 431 -6.85 36.62 10.82
CA GLU A 431 -7.31 37.30 12.04
C GLU A 431 -6.91 38.78 12.03
N ASP A 432 -5.66 39.10 11.71
CA ASP A 432 -5.16 40.48 11.60
C ASP A 432 -5.90 41.29 10.53
N LYS A 433 -6.27 40.64 9.41
CA LYS A 433 -7.07 41.24 8.33
C LYS A 433 -8.55 41.42 8.69
N ALA A 434 -9.10 40.57 9.57
CA ALA A 434 -10.46 40.74 10.08
C ALA A 434 -10.54 41.84 11.15
N ASN A 435 -9.46 42.03 11.92
CA ASN A 435 -9.37 43.02 13.00
C ASN A 435 -8.91 44.41 12.54
N LYS A 436 -8.30 44.53 11.35
CA LYS A 436 -7.95 45.82 10.73
C LYS A 436 -8.71 45.96 9.41
N ASP A 437 -9.49 47.05 9.27
CA ASP A 437 -10.05 47.55 8.00
C ASP A 437 -8.92 48.05 7.05
N SER A 438 -7.87 47.25 6.86
CA SER A 438 -6.70 47.60 6.08
C SER A 438 -6.46 46.57 4.99
N LYS A 439 -6.54 47.05 3.75
CA LYS A 439 -5.97 46.39 2.57
C LYS A 439 -4.44 46.37 2.71
N ALA A 440 -3.90 45.46 3.51
CA ALA A 440 -2.49 45.09 3.41
C ALA A 440 -2.33 44.10 2.25
N GLY A 441 -1.58 44.52 1.24
CA GLY A 441 -1.30 43.75 0.03
C GLY A 441 -0.67 42.40 0.35
N PHE A 442 -1.03 41.40 -0.44
CA PHE A 442 -0.38 40.10 -0.49
C PHE A 442 1.12 40.29 -0.68
N ILE A 443 1.93 39.92 0.33
CA ILE A 443 3.38 39.81 0.17
C ILE A 443 3.61 38.52 -0.63
N PRO A 444 4.14 38.59 -1.86
CA PRO A 444 4.47 37.39 -2.59
C PRO A 444 5.49 36.58 -1.80
N ILE A 445 5.24 35.28 -1.65
CA ILE A 445 6.28 34.32 -1.28
C ILE A 445 7.38 34.49 -2.33
N ASP A 446 8.58 34.82 -1.87
CA ASP A 446 9.75 34.97 -2.73
C ASP A 446 10.09 33.61 -3.34
N THR A 447 9.49 33.31 -4.49
CA THR A 447 9.79 32.12 -5.29
C THR A 447 11.00 32.44 -6.17
N ASN A 448 12.13 32.78 -5.56
CA ASN A 448 13.38 32.61 -6.27
C ASN A 448 13.60 31.11 -6.42
N PRO A 449 13.91 30.61 -7.63
CA PRO A 449 14.27 29.21 -7.81
C PRO A 449 15.56 28.96 -7.05
N VAL A 450 15.44 28.41 -5.84
CA VAL A 450 16.59 27.94 -5.06
C VAL A 450 17.19 26.76 -5.83
N ASP A 451 18.50 26.77 -6.03
CA ASP A 451 19.20 25.68 -6.70
C ASP A 451 18.99 24.39 -5.91
N VAL A 452 18.60 23.30 -6.58
CA VAL A 452 18.42 21.97 -5.96
C VAL A 452 19.68 21.56 -5.19
N LYS A 453 20.86 21.94 -5.68
CA LYS A 453 22.13 21.67 -4.98
C LYS A 453 22.23 22.42 -3.65
N GLU A 454 21.76 23.66 -3.60
CA GLU A 454 21.75 24.49 -2.39
C GLU A 454 20.75 23.95 -1.35
N ILE A 455 19.59 23.46 -1.81
CA ILE A 455 18.61 22.76 -0.95
C ILE A 455 19.24 21.51 -0.34
N ILE A 456 19.87 20.67 -1.17
CA ILE A 456 20.53 19.43 -0.72
C ILE A 456 21.64 19.75 0.28
N GLU A 457 22.49 20.74 0.01
CA GLU A 457 23.58 21.11 0.92
C GLU A 457 23.04 21.66 2.26
N THR A 458 22.00 22.49 2.21
CA THR A 458 21.32 22.99 3.42
C THR A 458 20.76 21.85 4.27
N ARG A 459 20.10 20.86 3.63
CA ARG A 459 19.59 19.67 4.30
C ARG A 459 20.72 18.83 4.90
N ARG A 460 21.84 18.65 4.19
CA ARG A 460 23.03 17.95 4.71
C ARG A 460 23.60 18.62 5.96
N GLN A 461 23.66 19.95 5.98
CA GLN A 461 24.12 20.68 7.16
C GLN A 461 23.14 20.53 8.34
N LYS A 462 21.83 20.59 8.08
CA LYS A 462 20.81 20.32 9.12
C LYS A 462 20.92 18.91 9.68
N GLU A 463 21.08 17.90 8.81
CA GLU A 463 21.17 16.50 9.20
C GLU A 463 22.36 16.25 10.14
N LYS A 464 23.52 16.88 9.88
CA LYS A 464 24.69 16.81 10.77
C LYS A 464 24.44 17.33 12.19
N THR A 465 23.50 18.27 12.34
CA THR A 465 23.15 18.89 13.64
C THR A 465 21.91 18.26 14.29
N ARG A 466 21.24 17.33 13.60
CA ARG A 466 20.04 16.66 14.11
C ARG A 466 20.46 15.72 15.24
N PRO A 467 19.80 15.76 16.42
CA PRO A 467 20.05 14.77 17.45
C PRO A 467 19.82 13.37 16.86
N GLU A 468 20.61 12.37 17.27
CA GLU A 468 20.30 10.95 17.07
C GLU A 468 19.05 10.57 17.89
N ARG A 469 17.91 11.15 17.55
CA ARG A 469 16.61 10.70 18.03
C ARG A 469 16.03 9.80 16.97
N SER A 470 15.55 8.64 17.41
CA SER A 470 14.71 7.74 16.62
C SER A 470 13.58 8.55 15.97
N SER A 471 13.71 8.87 14.69
CA SER A 471 12.58 9.39 13.91
C SER A 471 11.50 8.29 13.85
N LEU A 472 10.23 8.65 14.07
CA LEU A 472 9.09 7.74 13.87
C LEU A 472 9.05 7.17 12.44
N TYR A 473 9.74 7.84 11.52
CA TYR A 473 9.85 7.50 10.11
C TYR A 473 11.16 6.79 9.75
N ALA A 474 12.00 6.43 10.72
CA ALA A 474 13.27 5.77 10.45
C ALA A 474 13.05 4.43 9.74
N ILE A 475 13.77 4.23 8.64
CA ILE A 475 13.60 3.07 7.75
C ILE A 475 14.57 1.93 8.06
N THR A 476 15.66 2.22 8.78
CA THR A 476 16.61 1.21 9.27
C THR A 476 16.17 0.64 10.63
N PRO A 477 16.58 -0.59 10.98
CA PRO A 477 16.41 -1.11 12.32
C PRO A 477 17.05 -0.16 13.33
N ILE A 478 16.30 0.24 14.36
CA ILE A 478 16.82 1.09 15.42
C ILE A 478 17.38 0.19 16.50
N THR A 479 18.69 0.29 16.75
CA THR A 479 19.38 -0.59 17.70
C THR A 479 19.20 -0.19 19.16
N ASP A 480 18.72 1.02 19.46
CA ASP A 480 18.50 1.43 20.86
C ASP A 480 17.21 2.23 21.05
N SER A 481 16.42 1.77 22.03
CA SER A 481 15.43 2.54 22.80
C SER A 481 14.43 3.39 22.01
N LEU A 482 13.25 2.82 21.77
CA LEU A 482 12.02 3.62 21.85
C LEU A 482 11.40 3.37 23.21
N GLU A 483 11.25 4.45 23.96
CA GLU A 483 10.30 4.62 25.04
C GLU A 483 8.91 4.19 24.54
N ASP A 484 8.61 2.89 24.62
CA ASP A 484 7.23 2.49 24.72
C ASP A 484 6.73 3.16 26.00
N LYS A 485 5.84 4.13 25.87
CA LYS A 485 4.81 4.29 26.88
C LYS A 485 4.05 2.96 26.90
N GLU A 486 4.63 1.96 27.56
CA GLU A 486 4.00 0.68 27.79
C GLU A 486 2.62 1.01 28.35
N ALA A 487 1.58 0.62 27.61
CA ALA A 487 0.27 0.53 28.21
C ALA A 487 0.44 -0.35 29.45
N THR A 488 0.05 0.18 30.61
CA THR A 488 0.28 -0.47 31.89
C THR A 488 -0.26 -1.89 31.81
N LYS A 489 0.62 -2.89 31.98
CA LYS A 489 0.22 -4.30 32.04
C LYS A 489 -0.97 -4.43 33.01
N PRO A 490 -1.97 -5.28 32.69
CA PRO A 490 -3.08 -5.52 33.61
C PRO A 490 -2.56 -5.88 35.00
N ALA A 491 -3.07 -5.20 36.04
CA ALA A 491 -2.60 -5.39 37.41
C ALA A 491 -2.86 -6.81 37.94
N GLN A 492 -3.86 -7.50 37.37
CA GLN A 492 -4.12 -8.92 37.56
C GLN A 492 -4.48 -9.58 36.22
N PRO A 493 -4.13 -10.86 36.00
CA PRO A 493 -4.55 -11.60 34.81
C PRO A 493 -6.08 -11.66 34.69
N LEU A 494 -6.58 -11.48 33.47
CA LEU A 494 -7.99 -11.56 33.14
C LEU A 494 -8.41 -13.03 33.10
N LYS A 495 -9.42 -13.39 33.90
CA LYS A 495 -10.03 -14.71 33.85
C LYS A 495 -10.93 -14.83 32.63
N VAL A 496 -10.72 -15.86 31.82
CA VAL A 496 -11.44 -16.09 30.56
C VAL A 496 -11.71 -17.58 30.34
N SER A 497 -12.61 -17.89 29.41
CA SER A 497 -12.85 -19.25 28.95
C SER A 497 -11.62 -19.88 28.30
N SER A 498 -11.54 -21.22 28.29
CA SER A 498 -10.44 -21.95 27.64
C SER A 498 -10.28 -21.58 26.16
N SER A 499 -11.38 -21.36 25.44
CA SER A 499 -11.34 -20.95 24.03
C SER A 499 -10.76 -19.55 23.84
N THR A 500 -11.07 -18.62 24.74
CA THR A 500 -10.54 -17.26 24.68
C THR A 500 -9.07 -17.21 25.09
N ALA A 501 -8.68 -17.99 26.10
CA ALA A 501 -7.27 -18.16 26.45
C ALA A 501 -6.46 -18.70 25.26
N GLU A 502 -6.94 -19.73 24.57
CA GLU A 502 -6.25 -20.31 23.41
C GLU A 502 -6.03 -19.31 22.26
N VAL A 503 -7.02 -18.44 22.01
CA VAL A 503 -6.89 -17.34 21.03
C VAL A 503 -5.72 -16.43 21.37
N PHE A 504 -5.66 -15.92 22.61
CA PHE A 504 -4.61 -14.98 22.98
C PHE A 504 -3.25 -15.63 23.19
N VAL A 505 -3.18 -16.88 23.67
CA VAL A 505 -1.94 -17.67 23.68
C VAL A 505 -1.39 -17.81 22.27
N THR A 506 -2.24 -18.16 21.29
CA THR A 506 -1.81 -18.29 19.89
C THR A 506 -1.34 -16.95 19.31
N LEU A 507 -2.00 -15.84 19.65
CA LEU A 507 -1.62 -14.50 19.19
C LEU A 507 -0.28 -14.03 19.78
N PHE A 508 -0.07 -14.25 21.08
CA PHE A 508 1.10 -13.76 21.81
C PHE A 508 2.27 -14.74 21.86
N ASP A 509 2.10 -15.96 21.31
CA ASP A 509 3.16 -16.94 21.16
C ASP A 509 4.41 -16.27 20.53
N LYS A 510 5.59 -16.57 21.06
CA LYS A 510 6.87 -16.03 20.56
C LYS A 510 7.59 -17.01 19.63
N THR A 511 7.04 -18.22 19.43
CA THR A 511 7.61 -19.18 18.49
C THR A 511 7.51 -18.69 17.05
N GLN A 512 8.46 -19.13 16.21
CA GLN A 512 8.46 -18.79 14.77
C GLN A 512 7.28 -19.44 14.03
N SER A 513 6.79 -20.59 14.51
CA SER A 513 5.66 -21.32 13.94
C SER A 513 4.38 -21.08 14.73
N ARG A 514 3.89 -19.85 14.71
CA ARG A 514 2.59 -19.53 15.33
C ARG A 514 1.46 -20.29 14.65
N GLY A 515 0.43 -20.61 15.43
CA GLY A 515 -0.82 -21.18 14.92
C GLY A 515 -1.62 -20.18 14.06
N SER A 516 -2.83 -20.55 13.68
CA SER A 516 -3.79 -19.67 13.00
C SER A 516 -4.97 -19.41 13.92
N VAL A 517 -5.41 -18.16 14.03
CA VAL A 517 -6.62 -17.81 14.79
C VAL A 517 -7.78 -17.55 13.83
N ASN A 518 -8.86 -18.32 13.99
CA ASN A 518 -10.08 -18.04 13.25
C ASN A 518 -10.66 -16.69 13.67
N TRP A 519 -11.04 -15.87 12.70
CA TRP A 519 -11.60 -14.55 12.92
C TRP A 519 -12.84 -14.55 13.82
N SER A 520 -13.76 -15.52 13.67
CA SER A 520 -14.95 -15.59 14.53
C SER A 520 -14.59 -15.93 15.98
N SER A 521 -13.54 -16.72 16.20
CA SER A 521 -13.01 -17.02 17.53
C SER A 521 -12.39 -15.77 18.16
N PHE A 522 -11.68 -14.97 17.37
CA PHE A 522 -11.17 -13.68 17.82
C PHE A 522 -12.30 -12.68 18.17
N GLU A 523 -13.36 -12.58 17.34
CA GLU A 523 -14.53 -11.76 17.65
C GLU A 523 -15.23 -12.19 18.96
N ALA A 524 -15.39 -13.50 19.15
CA ALA A 524 -15.98 -14.06 20.36
C ALA A 524 -15.12 -13.77 21.60
N ALA A 525 -13.79 -13.93 21.48
CA ALA A 525 -12.83 -13.61 22.54
C ALA A 525 -12.89 -12.13 22.95
N MET A 526 -12.89 -11.22 21.98
CA MET A 526 -13.03 -9.78 22.26
C MET A 526 -14.39 -9.45 22.88
N SER A 527 -15.47 -10.12 22.46
CA SER A 527 -16.80 -9.94 23.04
C SER A 527 -16.89 -10.42 24.50
N GLU A 528 -16.25 -11.55 24.83
CA GLU A 528 -16.13 -12.06 26.20
C GLU A 528 -15.42 -11.04 27.10
N LEU A 529 -14.38 -10.38 26.58
CA LEU A 529 -13.67 -9.27 27.22
C LEU A 529 -14.47 -7.96 27.26
N ARG A 530 -15.78 -8.00 26.96
CA ARG A 530 -16.72 -6.87 26.98
C ARG A 530 -16.41 -5.78 25.96
N PHE A 531 -15.72 -6.11 24.86
CA PHE A 531 -15.68 -5.23 23.70
C PHE A 531 -16.95 -5.40 22.87
N SER A 532 -17.49 -4.28 22.41
CA SER A 532 -18.47 -4.27 21.32
C SER A 532 -17.74 -4.42 19.99
N VAL A 533 -18.28 -5.27 19.11
CA VAL A 533 -17.72 -5.57 17.79
C VAL A 533 -18.53 -4.82 16.73
N LEU A 534 -17.91 -3.84 16.08
CA LEU A 534 -18.58 -2.96 15.13
C LEU A 534 -18.03 -3.17 13.71
N PRO A 535 -18.69 -4.00 12.90
CA PRO A 535 -18.29 -4.21 11.50
C PRO A 535 -18.55 -2.96 10.65
N ARG A 536 -17.57 -2.58 9.84
CA ARG A 536 -17.61 -1.53 8.83
C ARG A 536 -17.22 -2.12 7.49
N PHE A 537 -18.16 -2.05 6.55
CA PHE A 537 -18.02 -2.59 5.19
C PHE A 537 -17.59 -4.07 5.10
N GLY A 538 -17.81 -4.85 6.17
CA GLY A 538 -17.49 -6.28 6.25
C GLY A 538 -15.99 -6.63 6.32
N SER A 539 -15.08 -5.66 6.23
CA SER A 539 -13.62 -5.88 6.21
C SER A 539 -12.86 -5.11 7.29
N VAL A 540 -13.46 -4.07 7.88
CA VAL A 540 -12.90 -3.30 9.01
C VAL A 540 -13.79 -3.57 10.22
N TYR A 541 -13.21 -3.95 11.35
CA TYR A 541 -13.95 -4.20 12.57
C TYR A 541 -13.39 -3.34 13.69
N THR A 542 -14.20 -2.42 14.20
CA THR A 542 -13.83 -1.61 15.36
C THR A 542 -14.30 -2.32 16.63
N PHE A 543 -13.34 -2.67 17.47
CA PHE A 543 -13.58 -3.21 18.80
C PHE A 543 -13.56 -2.04 19.78
N ARG A 544 -14.71 -1.74 20.40
CA ARG A 544 -14.81 -0.66 21.40
C ARG A 544 -15.00 -1.24 22.80
N PRO A 545 -14.15 -0.89 23.77
CA PRO A 545 -14.30 -1.35 25.15
C PRO A 545 -15.61 -0.82 25.75
N SER A 546 -16.21 -1.59 26.66
CA SER A 546 -17.38 -1.13 27.42
C SER A 546 -17.03 0.08 28.29
N LYS A 547 -18.02 0.93 28.57
CA LYS A 547 -17.86 2.16 29.37
C LYS A 547 -17.31 1.89 30.77
N ASP A 548 -17.55 0.70 31.30
CA ASP A 548 -17.18 0.32 32.67
C ASP A 548 -15.75 -0.26 32.77
N MET A 549 -15.03 -0.40 31.65
CA MET A 549 -13.64 -0.89 31.64
C MET A 549 -12.65 0.25 31.86
N ASP A 550 -11.53 -0.02 32.54
CA ASP A 550 -10.42 0.95 32.66
C ASP A 550 -9.79 1.25 31.30
N ILE A 551 -9.81 0.26 30.40
CA ILE A 551 -9.42 0.41 29.01
C ILE A 551 -10.46 1.25 28.27
N LYS A 552 -10.06 2.41 27.75
CA LYS A 552 -10.94 3.32 26.97
C LYS A 552 -10.64 3.36 25.48
N ARG A 553 -9.50 2.85 25.04
CA ARG A 553 -9.03 2.99 23.65
C ARG A 553 -9.69 1.94 22.72
N PRO A 554 -10.35 2.34 21.62
CA PRO A 554 -10.82 1.40 20.61
C PRO A 554 -9.68 0.92 19.70
N VAL A 555 -9.86 -0.23 19.04
CA VAL A 555 -8.94 -0.76 18.03
C VAL A 555 -9.70 -1.22 16.78
N SER A 556 -9.26 -0.80 15.60
CA SER A 556 -9.90 -1.13 14.30
C SER A 556 -9.09 -2.15 13.50
N ILE A 557 -9.51 -3.42 13.49
CA ILE A 557 -8.72 -4.53 12.92
C ILE A 557 -9.26 -4.92 11.54
N HIS A 558 -8.35 -5.25 10.63
CA HIS A 558 -8.69 -5.84 9.35
C HIS A 558 -9.12 -7.31 9.54
N ARG A 559 -10.31 -7.66 9.06
CA ARG A 559 -10.69 -9.07 8.94
C ARG A 559 -9.92 -9.68 7.76
N PRO A 560 -9.07 -10.70 7.97
CA PRO A 560 -8.33 -11.35 6.89
C PRO A 560 -9.27 -11.94 5.82
N HIS A 561 -8.82 -12.02 4.56
CA HIS A 561 -9.66 -12.45 3.43
C HIS A 561 -10.20 -13.88 3.60
N GLN A 562 -9.40 -14.78 4.16
CA GLN A 562 -9.80 -16.16 4.50
C GLN A 562 -10.36 -16.32 5.91
N SER A 563 -10.64 -15.21 6.61
CA SER A 563 -11.09 -15.22 8.01
C SER A 563 -10.15 -15.98 8.95
N GLN A 564 -8.85 -16.03 8.62
CA GLN A 564 -7.78 -16.60 9.44
C GLN A 564 -6.72 -15.53 9.67
N ILE A 565 -6.41 -15.26 10.94
CA ILE A 565 -5.28 -14.42 11.33
C ILE A 565 -4.09 -15.35 11.44
N GLU A 566 -3.16 -15.25 10.49
CA GLU A 566 -1.99 -16.13 10.39
C GLU A 566 -0.76 -15.40 9.82
N GLY A 567 0.40 -16.07 9.88
CA GLY A 567 1.66 -15.52 9.38
C GLY A 567 2.01 -14.18 10.05
N TYR A 568 2.39 -13.19 9.24
CA TYR A 568 2.75 -11.88 9.75
C TYR A 568 1.55 -11.07 10.28
N LEU A 569 0.31 -11.42 9.93
CA LEU A 569 -0.87 -10.72 10.44
C LEU A 569 -1.04 -10.92 11.95
N ILE A 570 -0.64 -12.09 12.48
CA ILE A 570 -0.61 -12.32 13.93
C ILE A 570 0.37 -11.36 14.61
N LEU A 571 1.57 -11.18 14.05
CA LEU A 571 2.57 -10.27 14.59
C LEU A 571 2.05 -8.83 14.67
N ILE A 572 1.40 -8.36 13.60
CA ILE A 572 0.76 -7.04 13.57
C ILE A 572 -0.26 -6.94 14.70
N LEU A 573 -1.19 -7.90 14.76
CA LEU A 573 -2.29 -7.85 15.73
C LEU A 573 -1.78 -7.94 17.18
N ALA A 574 -0.82 -8.81 17.45
CA ALA A 574 -0.23 -8.99 18.78
C ALA A 574 0.48 -7.73 19.27
N ARG A 575 1.36 -7.13 18.44
CA ARG A 575 2.03 -5.86 18.78
C ARG A 575 1.01 -4.75 19.05
N ARG A 576 -0.05 -4.71 18.25
CA ARG A 576 -1.11 -3.72 18.39
C ARG A 576 -1.90 -3.83 19.68
N LEU A 577 -2.33 -5.06 20.03
CA LEU A 577 -3.04 -5.32 21.27
C LEU A 577 -2.14 -5.09 22.50
N ASN A 578 -0.85 -5.42 22.39
CA ASN A 578 0.13 -5.11 23.42
C ASN A 578 0.28 -3.60 23.63
N ARG A 579 0.46 -2.80 22.56
CA ARG A 579 0.59 -1.35 22.66
C ARG A 579 -0.69 -0.66 23.12
N ALA A 580 -1.85 -1.14 22.68
CA ALA A 580 -3.13 -0.55 23.03
C ALA A 580 -3.53 -0.85 24.48
N TYR A 581 -3.26 -2.06 24.97
CA TYR A 581 -3.86 -2.61 26.21
C TYR A 581 -2.87 -3.22 27.20
N GLY A 582 -1.57 -3.26 26.88
CA GLY A 582 -0.55 -3.93 27.69
C GLY A 582 -0.68 -5.46 27.66
N TRP A 583 -1.47 -6.00 26.72
CA TRP A 583 -1.76 -7.43 26.67
C TRP A 583 -0.57 -8.26 26.19
N SER A 584 -0.39 -9.42 26.80
CA SER A 584 0.66 -10.39 26.51
C SER A 584 0.17 -11.79 26.85
N GLU A 585 1.01 -12.79 26.66
CA GLU A 585 0.72 -14.19 27.04
C GLU A 585 0.27 -14.32 28.50
N ASP A 586 0.87 -13.55 29.42
CA ASP A 586 0.56 -13.59 30.86
C ASP A 586 -0.75 -12.86 31.23
N SER A 587 -1.40 -12.19 30.27
CA SER A 587 -2.57 -11.36 30.56
C SER A 587 -3.86 -12.14 30.73
N PHE A 588 -3.89 -13.42 30.35
CA PHE A 588 -5.11 -14.24 30.33
C PHE A 588 -4.88 -15.57 31.06
N VAL A 589 -5.80 -15.92 31.95
CA VAL A 589 -5.81 -17.20 32.65
C VAL A 589 -7.16 -17.85 32.48
N THR A 590 -7.17 -19.17 32.32
CA THR A 590 -8.42 -19.94 32.25
C THR A 590 -9.15 -19.89 33.60
N GLU A 591 -10.47 -19.69 33.55
CA GLU A 591 -11.35 -19.72 34.73
C GLU A 591 -11.27 -21.00 35.58
#